data_AF-A0A923IFA4-F1
#
_entry.id   AF-A0A923IFA4-F1
#
_cell.length_a   1.000
_cell.length_b   1.000
_cell.length_c   1.000
_cell.angle_alpha   90.00
_cell.angle_beta   90.00
_cell.angle_gamma   90.00
#
_symmetry.space_group_name_H-M   'P 1'
#
loop_
_entity.id
_entity.type
_entity.pdbx_description
1 polymer ?
#
loop_
_entity_poly.entity_id
_entity_poly.type
_entity_poly.pdbx_seq_one_letter_code
_entity_poly.pdbx_strand_id
1 'polypeptide(L)' 'MKTYFWWFKHAAIAILSIVFLILGVETLVASYRQANPLTFIMTFFSSNLIILISLVGILYPVLQVYALLKPKQ' A
#
# COMPACT_ATOMS: atom_id res chain seq x y z
N MET A 1 -19.37 8.21 19.19
CA MET A 1 -18.64 9.09 18.25
C MET A 1 -17.20 8.62 17.96
N LYS A 2 -16.42 8.15 18.95
CA LYS A 2 -15.02 7.70 18.75
C LYS A 2 -14.86 6.53 17.75
N THR A 3 -15.80 5.58 17.72
CA THR A 3 -15.74 4.41 16.82
C THR A 3 -15.87 4.78 15.33
N TYR A 4 -16.73 5.74 14.98
CA TYR A 4 -16.90 6.18 13.59
C TYR A 4 -15.66 6.89 13.06
N PHE A 5 -15.03 7.74 13.87
CA PHE A 5 -13.79 8.42 13.50
C PHE A 5 -12.62 7.43 13.32
N TRP A 6 -12.60 6.36 14.13
CA TRP A 6 -11.61 5.29 14.02
C TRP A 6 -11.77 4.51 12.71
N TRP A 7 -12.99 4.12 12.36
CA TRP A 7 -13.30 3.47 11.09
C TRP A 7 -12.99 4.36 9.88
N PHE A 8 -13.32 5.66 9.95
CA PHE A 8 -13.04 6.60 8.88
C PHE A 8 -11.53 6.78 8.64
N LYS A 9 -10.71 6.85 9.71
CA LYS A 9 -9.24 6.87 9.56
C LYS A 9 -8.72 5.63 8.84
N HIS A 10 -9.21 4.44 9.20
CA HIS A 10 -8.77 3.19 8.56
C HIS A 10 -9.21 3.09 7.11
N ALA A 11 -10.44 3.51 6.81
CA ALA A 11 -10.93 3.59 5.44
C ALA A 11 -10.08 4.57 4.61
N ALA A 12 -9.76 5.74 5.15
CA ALA A 12 -8.91 6.72 4.47
C ALA A 12 -7.48 6.19 4.23
N ILE A 13 -6.87 5.52 5.22
CA ILE A 13 -5.55 4.89 5.07
C ILE A 13 -5.58 3.77 4.03
N ALA A 14 -6.62 2.92 4.04
CA ALA A 14 -6.77 1.85 3.06
C ALA A 14 -6.94 2.40 1.63
N ILE A 15 -7.80 3.41 1.44
CA ILE A 15 -7.99 4.06 0.14
C ILE A 15 -6.68 4.69 -0.35
N LEU A 16 -5.99 5.44 0.52
CA LEU A 16 -4.71 6.06 0.17
C LEU A 16 -3.64 5.02 -0.20
N SER A 17 -3.60 3.90 0.52
CA SER A 17 -2.68 2.80 0.24
C SER A 17 -2.98 2.12 -1.09
N ILE A 18 -4.26 1.96 -1.45
CA ILE A 18 -4.66 1.43 -2.77
C ILE A 18 -4.20 2.35 -3.89
N VAL A 19 -4.37 3.67 -3.75
CA VAL A 19 -3.89 4.66 -4.73
C VAL A 19 -2.37 4.56 -4.90
N PHE A 20 -1.63 4.51 -3.79
CA PHE A 20 -0.18 4.31 -3.82
C PHE A 20 0.22 2.98 -4.48
N LEU A 21 -0.55 1.92 -4.28
CA LEU A 21 -0.30 0.61 -4.88
C LEU A 21 -0.45 0.67 -6.40
N ILE A 22 -1.50 1.32 -6.90
CA ILE A 22 -1.72 1.52 -8.34
C ILE A 22 -0.55 2.31 -8.93
N LEU A 23 -0.15 3.42 -8.30
CA LEU A 23 1.01 4.22 -8.73
C LEU A 23 2.31 3.40 -8.75
N GLY A 24 2.52 2.55 -7.74
CA GLY A 24 3.66 1.65 -7.69
C GLY A 24 3.67 0.66 -8.86
N VAL A 25 2.52 0.05 -9.17
CA VAL A 25 2.38 -0.87 -10.31
C VAL A 25 2.57 -0.15 -11.64
N GLU A 26 2.00 1.03 -11.85
CA GLU A 26 2.23 1.81 -13.07
C GLU A 26 3.72 2.17 -13.23
N THR A 27 4.38 2.57 -12.15
CA THR A 27 5.83 2.86 -12.15
C THR A 27 6.66 1.62 -12.48
N LEU A 28 6.24 0.45 -12.00
CA LEU A 28 6.87 -0.83 -12.32
C LEU A 28 6.73 -1.16 -13.81
N VAL A 29 5.53 -1.01 -14.37
CA VAL A 29 5.28 -1.21 -15.81
C VAL A 29 6.08 -0.21 -16.65
N ALA A 30 6.15 1.04 -16.22
CA ALA A 30 6.97 2.07 -16.87
C ALA A 30 8.46 1.71 -16.83
N SER A 31 8.96 1.11 -15.74
CA SER A 31 10.36 0.68 -15.65
C SER A 31 10.71 -0.32 -16.76
N TYR A 32 9.84 -1.27 -17.09
CA TYR A 32 10.07 -2.26 -18.16
C TYR A 32 10.18 -1.65 -19.56
N ARG A 33 9.69 -0.41 -19.75
CA ARG A 33 9.81 0.31 -21.03
C ARG A 33 11.11 1.11 -21.14
N GLN A 34 11.91 1.16 -20.08
CA GLN A 34 13.12 1.97 -20.04
C GLN A 34 14.28 1.27 -20.75
N ALA A 35 14.82 1.91 -21.80
CA ALA A 35 15.94 1.38 -22.59
C ALA A 35 17.29 1.43 -21.85
N ASN A 36 17.43 2.33 -20.86
CA ASN A 36 18.66 2.49 -20.10
C ASN A 36 18.68 1.56 -18.87
N PRO A 37 19.64 0.63 -18.76
CA PRO A 37 19.66 -0.37 -17.68
C PRO A 37 19.82 0.25 -16.28
N LEU A 38 20.51 1.38 -16.18
CA LEU A 38 20.67 2.08 -14.90
C LEU A 38 19.35 2.69 -14.42
N THR A 39 18.62 3.35 -15.33
CA THR A 39 17.30 3.92 -15.02
C THR A 39 16.28 2.82 -14.75
N PHE A 40 16.34 1.70 -15.49
CA PHE A 40 15.53 0.52 -15.21
C PHE A 40 15.66 0.06 -13.75
N ILE A 41 16.90 -0.16 -13.26
CA ILE A 41 17.14 -0.64 -11.89
C ILE A 41 16.62 0.37 -10.86
N MET A 42 16.89 1.67 -11.06
CA MET A 42 16.41 2.72 -10.14
C MET A 42 14.88 2.75 -10.06
N THR A 43 14.19 2.76 -11.21
CA THR A 43 12.73 2.84 -11.27
C THR A 43 12.08 1.54 -10.80
N PHE A 44 12.63 0.38 -11.16
CA PHE A 44 12.19 -0.93 -10.70
C PHE A 44 12.29 -1.03 -9.18
N PHE A 45 13.44 -0.69 -8.59
CA PHE A 45 13.62 -0.76 -7.14
C PHE A 45 12.69 0.22 -6.41
N SER A 46 12.57 1.45 -6.91
CA SER A 46 11.66 2.46 -6.36
C SER A 46 10.19 1.99 -6.40
N SER A 47 9.73 1.44 -7.53
CA SER A 47 8.37 0.91 -7.66
C SER A 47 8.09 -0.24 -6.67
N ASN A 48 9.05 -1.14 -6.47
CA ASN A 48 8.92 -2.23 -5.49
C ASN A 48 8.80 -1.70 -4.06
N LEU A 49 9.59 -0.67 -3.68
CA LEU A 49 9.45 -0.03 -2.37
C LEU A 49 8.07 0.62 -2.19
N ILE A 50 7.57 1.31 -3.22
CA ILE A 50 6.23 1.92 -3.20
C ILE A 50 5.17 0.84 -3.01
N ILE A 51 5.23 -0.26 -3.75
CA ILE A 51 4.30 -1.39 -3.63
C ILE A 51 4.38 -1.99 -2.22
N LEU A 52 5.59 -2.17 -1.66
CA LEU A 52 5.78 -2.75 -0.34
C LEU A 52 5.19 -1.88 0.77
N ILE A 53 5.45 -0.56 0.73
CA ILE A 53 4.88 0.41 1.69
C ILE A 53 3.35 0.43 1.57
N SER A 54 2.82 0.37 0.35
CA SER A 54 1.38 0.31 0.11
C SER A 54 0.76 -0.95 0.70
N LEU A 55 1.42 -2.10 0.54
CA LEU A 55 0.96 -3.37 1.09
C LEU A 55 0.92 -3.33 2.62
N VAL A 56 1.95 -2.76 3.26
CA VAL A 56 1.97 -2.54 4.72
C VAL A 56 0.85 -1.58 5.16
N GLY A 57 0.60 -0.53 4.39
CA GLY A 57 -0.50 0.41 4.61
C GLY A 57 -1.89 -0.22 4.55
N ILE A 58 -2.08 -1.25 3.71
CA ILE A 58 -3.31 -2.05 3.65
C ILE A 58 -3.34 -3.11 4.77
N LEU A 59 -2.20 -3.73 5.07
CA LEU A 59 -2.09 -4.74 6.14
C LEU A 59 -2.43 -4.16 7.51
N TYR A 60 -2.04 -2.91 7.78
CA TYR A 60 -2.30 -2.26 9.06
C TYR A 60 -3.80 -2.24 9.47
N PRO A 61 -4.72 -1.65 8.68
CA PRO A 61 -6.15 -1.67 9.00
C PRO A 61 -6.74 -3.08 8.96
N VAL A 62 -6.27 -3.96 8.07
CA VAL A 62 -6.72 -5.37 8.00
C VAL A 62 -6.40 -6.12 9.29
N LEU A 63 -5.15 -6.03 9.78
CA LEU A 63 -4.73 -6.66 11.02
C LEU A 63 -5.48 -6.08 12.23
N GLN A 64 -5.75 -4.78 12.23
CA GLN A 64 -6.46 -4.14 13.33
C GLN A 64 -7.93 -4.55 13.38
N VAL A 65 -8.59 -4.71 12.23
CA VAL A 65 -9.94 -5.27 12.14
C VAL A 65 -9.92 -6.75 12.57
N TYR A 66 -8.94 -7.53 12.13
CA TYR A 66 -8.81 -8.94 12.51
C TYR A 66 -8.56 -9.12 14.02
N ALA A 67 -7.74 -8.25 14.63
CA ALA A 67 -7.48 -8.25 16.06
C ALA A 67 -8.73 -7.87 16.89
N LEU A 68 -9.58 -6.98 16.37
CA LEU A 68 -10.86 -6.65 16.99
C LEU A 68 -11.91 -7.76 16.84
N LEU A 69 -11.89 -8.47 15.71
CA LEU A 69 -12.80 -9.58 15.45
C LEU A 69 -12.39 -10.88 16.14
N LYS A 70 -11.13 -11.01 16.59
CA LYS A 70 -10.68 -12.20 17.33
C LYS A 70 -11.37 -12.18 18.70
N PRO A 71 -12.39 -13.03 18.96
CA PRO A 71 -12.94 -13.15 20.29
C PRO A 71 -11.82 -13.65 21.20
N LYS A 72 -11.69 -12.99 22.36
CA LYS A 72 -10.83 -13.38 23.47
C LYS A 72 -11.18 -14.83 23.83
N GLN A 73 -10.43 -15.79 23.29
CA GLN A 73 -10.39 -17.17 23.78
C GLN A 73 -9.54 -17.19 25.04
#